data_AF-A0A9E2ISV8-F1
#
_entry.id   AF-A0A9E2ISV8-F1
#
_cell.length_a   1.000
_cell.length_b   1.000
_cell.length_c   1.000
_cell.angle_alpha   90.00
_cell.angle_beta   90.00
_cell.angle_gamma   90.00
#
_symmetry.space_group_name_H-M   'P 1'
#
loop_
_entity.id
_entity.type
_entity.pdbx_description
1 polymer ?
#
loop_
_entity_poly.entity_id
_entity_poly.type
_entity_poly.pdbx_seq_one_letter_code
_entity_poly.pdbx_strand_id
1 'polypeptide(L)' 'AAISDAIGFNEDPESSRAVDIRIMRLRKKIEEDPANPKFLRTVRGEGYIFSLPLDGH' A
#
# COMPACT_ATOMS: atom_id res chain seq x y z
N ALA A 1 3.68 7.29 -17.58
CA ALA A 1 2.67 7.90 -16.71
C ALA A 1 2.71 7.15 -15.41
N ALA A 2 2.73 7.83 -14.26
CA ALA A 2 2.56 7.15 -12.98
C ALA A 2 1.21 6.42 -12.99
N ILE A 3 1.08 5.32 -12.25
CA ILE A 3 -0.21 4.62 -12.12
C ILE A 3 -1.27 5.61 -11.63
N SER A 4 -0.90 6.54 -10.74
CA SER A 4 -1.76 7.64 -10.24
C SER A 4 -2.37 8.52 -11.34
N ASP A 5 -1.58 8.90 -12.35
CA ASP A 5 -2.04 9.69 -13.49
C ASP A 5 -3.05 8.92 -14.35
N ALA A 6 -2.84 7.62 -14.52
CA ALA A 6 -3.69 6.77 -15.34
C ALA A 6 -5.07 6.49 -14.69
N ILE A 7 -5.16 6.60 -13.37
CA ILE A 7 -6.38 6.31 -12.60
C ILE A 7 -7.10 7.57 -12.08
N GLY A 8 -6.58 8.78 -12.36
CA GLY A 8 -7.24 10.05 -12.01
C GLY A 8 -7.30 10.36 -10.51
N PHE A 9 -6.44 9.73 -9.69
CA PHE A 9 -6.34 10.04 -8.27
C PHE A 9 -5.46 11.27 -8.07
N ASN A 10 -6.08 12.46 -7.99
CA ASN A 10 -5.45 13.60 -7.32
C ASN A 10 -5.54 13.35 -5.82
N GLU A 11 -4.41 13.02 -5.20
CA GLU A 11 -4.33 12.74 -3.76
C GLU A 11 -4.62 14.01 -2.94
N ASP A 12 -5.82 14.11 -2.37
CA ASP A 12 -6.08 15.01 -1.25
C ASP A 12 -5.18 14.58 -0.06
N PRO A 13 -4.31 15.47 0.46
CA PRO A 13 -3.42 15.16 1.57
C PRO A 13 -4.12 14.57 2.80
N GLU A 14 -5.37 14.99 3.08
CA GLU A 14 -6.14 14.44 4.20
C GLU A 14 -6.57 12.98 3.94
N SER A 15 -6.93 12.68 2.69
CA SER A 15 -7.26 11.33 2.25
C SER A 15 -6.04 10.41 2.31
N SER A 16 -4.85 10.88 1.88
CA SER A 16 -3.60 10.10 1.95
C SER A 16 -3.26 9.71 3.39
N ARG A 17 -3.42 10.64 4.36
CA ARG A 17 -3.19 10.32 5.79
C ARG A 17 -4.19 9.28 6.32
N ALA A 18 -5.45 9.34 5.90
CA ALA A 18 -6.44 8.34 6.27
C ALA A 18 -6.13 6.95 5.66
N VAL A 19 -5.58 6.91 4.44
CA VAL A 19 -5.09 5.69 3.78
C VAL A 19 -3.93 5.10 4.56
N ASP A 20 -2.92 5.89 4.94
CA ASP A 20 -1.76 5.42 5.71
C ASP A 20 -2.18 4.72 7.01
N ILE A 21 -3.15 5.29 7.73
CA ILE A 21 -3.69 4.69 8.96
C ILE A 21 -4.34 3.34 8.67
N ARG A 22 -5.09 3.24 7.58
CA ARG A 22 -5.75 1.98 7.18
C ARG A 22 -4.72 0.95 6.75
N ILE A 23 -3.71 1.33 5.97
CA ILE A 23 -2.61 0.45 5.56
C ILE A 23 -1.83 -0.06 6.78
N MET A 24 -1.50 0.80 7.74
CA MET A 24 -0.84 0.40 8.98
C MET A 24 -1.66 -0.64 9.76
N ARG A 25 -2.98 -0.45 9.88
CA ARG A 25 -3.88 -1.39 10.55
C ARG A 25 -4.00 -2.72 9.78
N LEU A 26 -4.01 -2.67 8.45
CA LEU A 26 -4.06 -3.87 7.62
C LEU A 26 -2.77 -4.69 7.74
N ARG A 27 -1.59 -4.04 7.65
CA ARG A 27 -0.30 -4.74 7.81
C ARG A 27 -0.21 -5.49 9.13
N LYS A 28 -0.66 -4.89 10.23
CA LYS A 28 -0.74 -5.54 11.55
C LYS A 28 -1.65 -6.79 11.59
N LYS A 29 -2.57 -6.93 10.64
CA LYS A 29 -3.53 -8.05 10.59
C LYS A 29 -3.12 -9.16 9.64
N ILE A 30 -2.45 -8.83 8.54
CA ILE A 30 -2.21 -9.77 7.44
C ILE A 30 -0.74 -10.10 7.21
N GLU A 31 0.17 -9.26 7.69
CA GLU A 31 1.61 -9.50 7.57
C GLU A 31 2.09 -10.28 8.78
N GLU A 32 3.01 -11.21 8.55
CA GLU A 32 3.75 -11.89 9.63
C GLU A 32 4.64 -10.88 10.38
N ASP A 33 5.35 -10.03 9.63
CA ASP A 33 6.11 -8.90 10.15
C ASP A 33 5.66 -7.58 9.48
N PRO A 34 4.91 -6.72 10.19
CA PRO A 34 4.46 -5.43 9.66
C PRO A 34 5.59 -4.47 9.24
N ALA A 35 6.82 -4.66 9.76
CA ALA A 35 7.99 -3.88 9.36
C ALA A 35 8.60 -4.36 8.03
N ASN A 36 8.35 -5.62 7.66
CA ASN A 36 8.78 -6.25 6.42
C ASN A 36 7.56 -6.76 5.61
N PRO A 37 6.71 -5.87 5.08
CA PRO A 37 5.44 -6.25 4.48
C PRO A 37 5.63 -6.97 3.14
N LYS A 38 5.01 -8.14 3.01
CA LYS A 38 5.01 -8.99 1.82
C LYS A 38 3.76 -8.81 0.97
N PHE A 39 2.60 -8.62 1.61
CA PHE A 39 1.32 -8.48 0.94
C PHE A 39 1.05 -7.04 0.49
N LEU A 40 1.28 -6.05 1.36
CA LEU A 40 1.02 -4.63 1.09
C LEU A 40 2.33 -3.85 0.95
N ARG A 41 2.85 -3.74 -0.27
CA ARG A 41 4.12 -3.05 -0.57
C ARG A 41 3.90 -1.57 -0.81
N THR A 42 4.83 -0.75 -0.33
CA THR A 42 4.87 0.70 -0.63
C THR A 42 5.61 0.92 -1.94
N VAL A 43 4.99 1.66 -2.86
CA VAL A 43 5.61 2.17 -4.07
C VAL A 43 5.75 3.68 -3.91
N ARG A 44 6.99 4.16 -3.78
CA ARG A 44 7.25 5.57 -3.52
C ARG A 44 6.73 6.43 -4.67
N GLY A 45 5.93 7.45 -4.33
CA GLY A 45 5.30 8.35 -5.31
C GLY A 45 4.05 7.80 -5.99
N GLU A 46 3.66 6.56 -5.69
CA GLU A 46 2.55 5.84 -6.34
C GLU A 46 1.55 5.26 -5.31
N GLY A 47 1.96 5.15 -4.03
CA GLY A 47 1.12 4.67 -2.94
C GLY A 47 1.41 3.22 -2.55
N TYR A 48 0.39 2.37 -2.54
CA TYR A 48 0.46 1.01 -2.02
C TYR A 48 -0.08 -0.01 -3.02
N ILE A 49 0.60 -1.15 -3.15
CA ILE A 49 0.19 -2.26 -4.01
C ILE A 49 -0.03 -3.50 -3.15
N PHE A 50 -1.16 -4.16 -3.38
CA PHE A 50 -1.38 -5.52 -2.91
C PHE A 50 -0.76 -6.53 -3.88
N SER A 51 0.07 -7.42 -3.36
CA SER A 51 0.66 -8.52 -4.12
C SER A 51 0.67 -9.79 -3.31
N LEU A 52 0.49 -10.93 -3.97
CA LEU A 52 0.75 -12.22 -3.34
C LEU A 52 2.28 -12.44 -3.31
N PRO A 53 2.88 -12.72 -2.13
CA PRO A 53 4.27 -13.12 -2.07
C PRO A 53 4.50 -14.40 -2.88
N LEU A 54 5.65 -14.47 -3.54
CA LEU A 54 6.03 -15.62 -4.38
C LEU A 54 6.64 -16.77 -3.55
N ASP A 55 6.64 -16.64 -2.23
CA ASP A 55 7.41 -17.43 -1.28
C ASP A 55 6.84 -18.83 -0.98
N GLY A 56 5.82 -19.33 -1.71
CA GLY A 56 5.39 -20.72 -1.58
C GLY A 56 3.93 -21.06 -1.88
N HIS A 57 3.56 -21.07 -3.16
CA HIS A 57 2.74 -22.15 -3.72
C HIS A 57 3.60 -22.94 -4.70
#